data_AF-A0A1A9GEG7-F1
#
_entry.id   AF-A0A1A9GEG7-F1
#
_cell.length_a   1.000
_cell.length_b   1.000
_cell.length_c   1.000
_cell.angle_alpha   90.00
_cell.angle_beta   90.00
_cell.angle_gamma   90.00
#
_symmetry.space_group_name_H-M   'P 1'
#
loop_
_entity.id
_entity.type
_entity.pdbx_description
1 polymer ?
#
loop_
_entity_poly.entity_id
_entity_poly.type
_entity_poly.pdbx_seq_one_letter_code
_entity_poly.pdbx_strand_id
1 'polypeptide(L)'
;MLLRCDRSHTRSGRSHRFAPKEDGCTHGLTGARRDGGLPPRGTDTGTFSPTERAAAWRDHVTDNHGRLSLDFGSPTAFNGGTQVQRCGALQLVDFWSDAICYLRLEKDVDHDGDDSLRVIVPTSGTVRIVAAGVRHDLSPGLAGAVSMERGFRLEQDAHAHALVLSLPRAWWRTEPIDRPAVWDLARGPGAVFVAMLRQIAAERADLDADSFRRACEAAALVLPRGAQVDLTAQALALIREHSDSPDFGPAELACMLGWSLRSLQKAMRLAGHAPAEMIRTQRLERAASRLGDPGWRASTVGHVAHASGFGSLTAFNTAFRSHLGCSPTQFRATVG
;
A
#
# COMPACT_ATOMS: atom_id res chain seq x y z
N MET A 1 -4.07 -34.57 -47.20
CA MET A 1 -5.26 -35.37 -47.56
C MET A 1 -6.48 -34.61 -47.01
N LEU A 2 -6.90 -33.49 -47.62
CA LEU A 2 -7.80 -33.34 -48.77
C LEU A 2 -9.14 -34.10 -48.65
N LEU A 3 -10.25 -33.34 -48.65
CA LEU A 3 -11.60 -33.55 -49.23
C LEU A 3 -12.56 -32.54 -48.52
N ARG A 4 -13.14 -31.45 -49.10
CA ARG A 4 -14.06 -31.27 -50.27
C ARG A 4 -15.16 -32.33 -50.29
N CYS A 5 -16.46 -32.11 -50.55
CA CYS A 5 -17.29 -31.08 -51.19
C CYS A 5 -18.76 -31.46 -50.80
N ASP A 6 -19.68 -30.54 -50.47
CA ASP A 6 -20.54 -29.73 -51.36
C ASP A 6 -21.91 -30.39 -51.72
N ARG A 7 -22.91 -29.50 -51.82
CA ARG A 7 -24.23 -29.59 -52.51
C ARG A 7 -25.39 -30.27 -51.80
N SER A 8 -26.64 -29.82 -51.90
CA SER A 8 -27.34 -28.62 -52.40
C SER A 8 -28.82 -29.04 -52.41
N HIS A 9 -29.80 -28.16 -52.15
CA HIS A 9 -31.08 -28.24 -52.86
C HIS A 9 -31.71 -26.84 -52.99
N THR A 10 -31.96 -26.50 -54.25
CA THR A 10 -32.57 -25.28 -54.80
C THR A 10 -34.08 -25.41 -54.90
N ARG A 11 -34.84 -24.31 -54.73
CA ARG A 11 -35.66 -23.68 -55.81
C ARG A 11 -36.52 -22.51 -55.33
N SER A 12 -36.41 -21.39 -56.07
CA SER A 12 -37.50 -20.58 -56.67
C SER A 12 -38.66 -20.13 -55.77
N GLY A 13 -39.01 -18.85 -55.58
CA GLY A 13 -38.74 -17.63 -56.35
C GLY A 13 -40.04 -16.80 -56.40
N ARG A 14 -39.98 -15.51 -56.03
CA ARG A 14 -40.79 -14.43 -56.62
C ARG A 14 -40.33 -13.06 -56.10
N SER A 15 -40.07 -12.18 -57.07
CA SER A 15 -39.62 -10.81 -56.92
C SER A 15 -40.76 -9.88 -56.51
N HIS A 16 -40.49 -8.96 -55.58
CA HIS A 16 -41.04 -7.60 -55.66
C HIS A 16 -39.94 -6.60 -55.34
N ARG A 17 -39.69 -5.74 -56.33
CA ARG A 17 -38.79 -4.59 -56.28
C ARG A 17 -39.37 -3.54 -55.34
N PHE A 18 -38.57 -3.07 -54.39
CA PHE A 18 -38.68 -1.72 -53.84
C PHE A 18 -37.26 -1.15 -53.81
N ALA A 19 -37.02 -0.12 -54.62
CA ALA A 19 -35.78 0.64 -54.62
C ALA A 19 -35.76 1.58 -53.40
N PRO A 20 -34.63 1.72 -52.68
CA PRO A 20 -34.45 2.83 -51.75
C PRO A 20 -33.87 4.03 -52.51
N LYS A 21 -34.50 5.19 -52.31
CA LYS A 21 -33.97 6.49 -52.72
C LYS A 21 -32.66 6.77 -52.00
N GLU A 22 -31.66 7.16 -52.77
CA GLU A 22 -30.51 7.93 -52.29
C GLU A 22 -31.00 9.33 -51.92
N ASP A 23 -30.85 9.71 -50.66
CA ASP A 23 -30.71 11.11 -50.25
C ASP A 23 -29.51 11.15 -49.30
N GLY A 24 -28.42 11.74 -49.81
CA GLY A 24 -27.20 11.95 -49.05
C GLY A 24 -27.42 12.98 -47.95
N CYS A 25 -27.00 12.64 -46.73
CA CYS A 25 -26.57 13.63 -45.78
C CYS A 25 -25.56 12.99 -44.82
N THR A 26 -24.29 13.25 -45.09
CA THR A 26 -23.18 13.12 -44.15
C THR A 26 -23.50 13.91 -42.89
N HIS A 27 -23.86 13.22 -41.80
CA HIS A 27 -23.91 13.82 -40.46
C HIS A 27 -22.97 13.08 -39.53
N GLY A 28 -22.05 13.89 -39.01
CA GLY A 28 -20.87 13.51 -38.26
C GLY A 28 -21.18 12.64 -37.05
N LEU A 29 -20.27 11.70 -36.84
CA LEU A 29 -19.92 11.19 -35.52
C LEU A 29 -19.38 12.35 -34.67
N THR A 30 -20.26 13.17 -34.11
CA THR A 30 -19.93 14.17 -33.09
C THR A 30 -20.64 13.80 -31.81
N GLY A 31 -19.87 13.40 -30.79
CA GLY A 31 -20.41 13.18 -29.45
C GLY A 31 -19.65 12.22 -28.56
N ALA A 32 -18.33 12.07 -28.71
CA ALA A 32 -17.53 11.58 -27.58
C ALA A 32 -17.69 12.61 -26.45
N ARG A 33 -18.32 12.22 -25.34
CA ARG A 33 -18.35 13.04 -24.13
C ARG A 33 -16.90 13.35 -23.78
N ARG A 34 -16.52 14.63 -23.79
CA ARG A 34 -15.24 15.08 -23.24
C ARG A 34 -15.27 14.76 -21.76
N ASP A 35 -14.47 13.79 -21.31
CA ASP A 35 -14.29 13.55 -19.88
C ASP A 35 -13.78 14.84 -19.22
N GLY A 36 -14.56 15.33 -18.25
CA GLY A 36 -14.48 16.66 -17.68
C GLY A 36 -13.28 16.86 -16.76
N GLY A 37 -12.09 17.02 -17.35
CA GLY A 37 -10.94 17.56 -16.63
C GLY A 37 -11.22 19.00 -16.19
N LEU A 38 -11.03 19.28 -14.90
CA LEU A 38 -11.04 20.64 -14.38
C LEU A 38 -9.61 21.19 -14.42
N PRO A 39 -9.42 22.49 -14.70
CA PRO A 39 -8.10 23.09 -14.58
C PRO A 39 -7.57 22.91 -13.14
N PRO A 40 -6.24 22.89 -12.94
CA PRO A 40 -5.66 22.84 -11.60
C PRO A 40 -6.25 23.95 -10.71
N ARG A 41 -6.62 23.59 -9.48
CA ARG A 41 -7.17 24.52 -8.49
C ARG A 41 -6.36 24.41 -7.21
N GLY A 42 -6.10 25.54 -6.57
CA GLY A 42 -5.42 25.58 -5.29
C GLY A 42 -6.12 26.51 -4.33
N THR A 43 -5.89 26.28 -3.05
CA THR A 43 -6.34 27.14 -1.95
C THR A 43 -5.15 27.35 -1.04
N ASP A 44 -4.96 28.57 -0.55
CA ASP A 44 -4.02 28.90 0.51
C ASP A 44 -4.80 29.68 1.58
N THR A 45 -4.88 29.13 2.78
CA THR A 45 -5.62 29.76 3.89
C THR A 45 -5.06 31.12 4.30
N GLY A 46 -3.79 31.41 3.96
CA GLY A 46 -3.18 32.71 4.14
C GLY A 46 -3.86 33.85 3.37
N THR A 47 -4.63 33.55 2.32
CA THR A 47 -5.39 34.55 1.56
C THR A 47 -6.71 34.96 2.20
N PHE A 48 -7.14 34.27 3.27
CA PHE A 48 -8.38 34.55 3.99
C PHE A 48 -8.11 35.31 5.29
N SER A 49 -9.12 36.05 5.77
CA SER A 49 -9.03 36.66 7.09
C SER A 49 -8.89 35.58 8.18
N PRO A 50 -8.22 35.85 9.31
CA PRO A 50 -8.00 34.86 10.37
C PRO A 50 -9.28 34.12 10.81
N THR A 51 -10.41 34.82 10.88
CA THR A 51 -11.70 34.23 11.29
C THR A 51 -12.33 33.31 10.25
N GLU A 52 -11.96 33.44 8.98
CA GLU A 52 -12.52 32.68 7.86
C GLU A 52 -11.69 31.43 7.52
N ARG A 53 -10.41 31.39 7.91
CA ARG A 53 -9.46 30.33 7.50
C ARG A 53 -9.97 28.92 7.70
N ALA A 54 -10.40 28.59 8.92
CA ALA A 54 -10.90 27.24 9.21
C ALA A 54 -12.20 26.88 8.48
N ALA A 55 -13.07 27.87 8.21
CA ALA A 55 -14.29 27.66 7.45
C ALA A 55 -13.98 27.40 5.97
N ALA A 56 -13.18 28.28 5.36
CA ALA A 56 -12.71 28.12 3.99
C ALA A 56 -11.96 26.80 3.79
N TRP A 57 -11.13 26.39 4.76
CA TRP A 57 -10.44 25.10 4.72
C TRP A 57 -11.41 23.91 4.79
N ARG A 58 -12.40 23.96 5.69
CA ARG A 58 -13.42 22.90 5.80
C ARG A 58 -14.20 22.72 4.50
N ASP A 59 -14.63 23.82 3.89
CA ASP A 59 -15.38 23.78 2.63
C ASP A 59 -14.50 23.21 1.51
N HIS A 60 -13.26 23.72 1.40
CA HIS A 60 -12.29 23.25 0.40
C HIS A 60 -11.94 21.76 0.55
N VAL A 61 -11.74 21.28 1.77
CA VAL A 61 -11.47 19.85 2.03
C VAL A 61 -12.70 19.01 1.70
N THR A 62 -13.90 19.49 2.03
CA THR A 62 -15.15 18.78 1.74
C THR A 62 -15.37 18.60 0.23
N ASP A 63 -15.10 19.63 -0.57
CA ASP A 63 -15.20 19.59 -2.03
C ASP A 63 -14.20 18.62 -2.69
N ASN A 64 -13.04 18.44 -2.05
CA ASN A 64 -11.94 17.65 -2.59
C ASN A 64 -11.89 16.21 -2.09
N HIS A 65 -12.35 15.96 -0.87
CA HIS A 65 -12.18 14.67 -0.19
C HIS A 65 -13.49 14.08 0.35
N GLY A 66 -14.64 14.72 0.11
CA GLY A 66 -15.92 14.28 0.66
C GLY A 66 -16.08 14.70 2.12
N ARG A 67 -17.11 14.17 2.79
CA ARG A 67 -17.43 14.59 4.15
C ARG A 67 -16.36 14.09 5.14
N LEU A 68 -15.71 15.04 5.78
CA LEU A 68 -14.76 14.85 6.87
C LEU A 68 -15.07 15.84 7.99
N SER A 69 -15.01 15.39 9.24
CA SER A 69 -14.96 16.28 10.40
C SER A 69 -13.52 16.73 10.60
N LEU A 70 -13.31 18.03 10.83
CA LEU A 70 -11.98 18.62 11.00
C LEU A 70 -11.85 19.20 12.40
N ASP A 71 -10.78 18.85 13.09
CA ASP A 71 -10.41 19.40 14.39
C ASP A 71 -9.07 20.12 14.28
N PHE A 72 -9.11 21.43 14.52
CA PHE A 72 -7.99 22.36 14.32
C PHE A 72 -7.36 22.68 15.66
N GLY A 73 -6.02 22.61 15.75
CA GLY A 73 -5.32 23.06 16.97
C GLY A 73 -5.55 24.55 17.27
N SER A 74 -5.60 25.39 16.23
CA SER A 74 -5.98 26.80 16.32
C SER A 74 -6.76 27.23 15.08
N PRO A 75 -8.10 27.31 15.13
CA PRO A 75 -8.93 27.62 13.96
C PRO A 75 -8.60 28.97 13.28
N THR A 76 -8.19 29.97 14.05
CA THR A 76 -7.95 31.34 13.54
C THR A 76 -6.52 31.56 13.09
N ALA A 77 -5.56 30.79 13.61
CA ALA A 77 -4.15 30.86 13.21
C ALA A 77 -3.77 29.80 12.16
N PHE A 78 -4.67 28.85 11.87
CA PHE A 78 -4.42 27.74 10.96
C PHE A 78 -3.85 28.24 9.62
N ASN A 79 -2.71 27.69 9.27
CA ASN A 79 -2.07 27.85 7.98
C ASN A 79 -2.05 26.51 7.24
N GLY A 80 -2.35 26.54 5.96
CA GLY A 80 -2.45 25.37 5.11
C GLY A 80 -2.89 25.73 3.72
N GLY A 81 -2.57 24.85 2.77
CA GLY A 81 -2.91 25.02 1.38
C GLY A 81 -2.85 23.72 0.61
N THR A 82 -3.36 23.78 -0.61
CA THR A 82 -3.32 22.66 -1.54
C THR A 82 -3.13 23.13 -2.97
N GLN A 83 -2.61 22.24 -3.81
CA GLN A 83 -2.76 22.26 -5.26
C GLN A 83 -3.44 20.96 -5.68
N VAL A 84 -4.50 21.06 -6.47
CA VAL A 84 -5.37 19.94 -6.86
C VAL A 84 -5.45 19.86 -8.37
N GLN A 85 -5.17 18.67 -8.91
CA GLN A 85 -5.46 18.31 -10.30
C GLN A 85 -6.39 17.11 -10.33
N ARG A 86 -7.42 17.14 -11.17
CA ARG A 86 -8.49 16.12 -11.20
C ARG A 86 -8.95 15.81 -12.62
N CYS A 87 -9.18 14.53 -12.89
CA CYS A 87 -9.84 14.04 -14.09
C CYS A 87 -10.87 12.97 -13.70
N GLY A 88 -12.15 13.34 -13.67
CA GLY A 88 -13.21 12.47 -13.14
C GLY A 88 -12.98 12.14 -11.65
N ALA A 89 -13.01 10.86 -11.28
CA ALA A 89 -12.76 10.39 -9.91
C ALA A 89 -11.26 10.28 -9.56
N LEU A 90 -10.36 10.43 -10.53
CA LEU A 90 -8.92 10.47 -10.30
C LEU A 90 -8.52 11.88 -9.87
N GLN A 91 -7.75 11.99 -8.80
CA GLN A 91 -7.26 13.27 -8.29
C GLN A 91 -5.89 13.12 -7.65
N LEU A 92 -5.02 14.10 -7.87
CA LEU A 92 -3.77 14.28 -7.15
C LEU A 92 -3.84 15.60 -6.40
N VAL A 93 -3.61 15.54 -5.09
CA VAL A 93 -3.51 16.71 -4.21
C VAL A 93 -2.09 16.81 -3.70
N ASP A 94 -1.49 17.97 -3.88
CA ASP A 94 -0.31 18.38 -3.16
C ASP A 94 -0.76 19.26 -1.99
N PHE A 95 -0.53 18.84 -0.74
CA PHE A 95 -1.09 19.48 0.45
C PHE A 95 -0.01 19.86 1.47
N TRP A 96 -0.17 20.99 2.14
CA TRP A 96 0.59 21.37 3.33
C TRP A 96 -0.33 21.98 4.38
N SER A 97 -0.08 21.76 5.67
CA SER A 97 -0.71 22.57 6.73
C SER A 97 -0.05 22.44 8.09
N ASP A 98 -0.49 23.31 9.01
CA ASP A 98 -0.34 23.15 10.45
C ASP A 98 -1.04 21.88 10.96
N ALA A 99 -0.84 21.58 12.24
CA ALA A 99 -1.42 20.40 12.88
C ALA A 99 -2.95 20.44 12.85
N ILE A 100 -3.53 19.34 12.36
CA ILE A 100 -4.97 19.18 12.19
C ILE A 100 -5.33 17.68 12.21
N CYS A 101 -6.54 17.38 12.64
CA CYS A 101 -7.10 16.04 12.63
C CYS A 101 -8.31 15.99 11.68
N TYR A 102 -8.29 15.04 10.75
CA TYR A 102 -9.41 14.70 9.87
C TYR A 102 -10.05 13.41 10.35
N LEU A 103 -11.36 13.40 10.46
CA LEU A 103 -12.13 12.25 10.92
C LEU A 103 -13.25 11.96 9.93
N ARG A 104 -13.23 10.76 9.35
CA ARG A 104 -14.36 10.20 8.62
C ARG A 104 -15.12 9.28 9.56
N LEU A 105 -16.38 9.61 9.85
CA LEU A 105 -17.23 8.79 10.71
C LEU A 105 -17.96 7.75 9.86
N GLU A 106 -18.36 6.62 10.46
CA GLU A 106 -19.14 5.58 9.77
C GLU A 106 -20.43 6.15 9.16
N LYS A 107 -21.09 7.09 9.85
CA LYS A 107 -22.26 7.78 9.32
C LYS A 107 -21.98 8.59 8.05
N ASP A 108 -20.74 9.02 7.80
CA ASP A 108 -20.40 9.83 6.62
C ASP A 108 -20.19 8.95 5.38
N VAL A 109 -19.84 7.66 5.57
CA VAL A 109 -19.60 6.67 4.51
C VAL A 109 -20.83 6.45 3.64
N ASP A 110 -22.00 6.33 4.27
CA ASP A 110 -23.25 5.99 3.57
C ASP A 110 -23.81 7.13 2.70
N HIS A 111 -23.24 8.35 2.78
CA HIS A 111 -23.91 9.56 2.29
C HIS A 111 -23.27 10.25 1.08
N ASP A 112 -21.97 10.07 0.82
CA ASP A 112 -21.30 10.74 -0.32
C ASP A 112 -20.96 9.81 -1.50
N GLY A 113 -21.08 8.50 -1.33
CA GLY A 113 -20.86 7.50 -2.39
C GLY A 113 -19.41 7.41 -2.87
N ASP A 114 -18.47 7.97 -2.11
CA ASP A 114 -17.05 7.95 -2.45
C ASP A 114 -16.45 6.57 -2.13
N ASP A 115 -16.16 5.81 -3.18
CA ASP A 115 -15.60 4.46 -3.12
C ASP A 115 -14.11 4.41 -3.48
N SER A 116 -13.43 5.56 -3.46
CA SER A 116 -12.04 5.65 -3.90
C SER A 116 -11.04 5.34 -2.79
N LEU A 117 -9.82 4.98 -3.20
CA LEU A 117 -8.70 4.77 -2.30
C LEU A 117 -7.87 6.05 -2.22
N ARG A 118 -7.60 6.55 -1.01
CA ARG A 118 -6.66 7.66 -0.79
C ARG A 118 -5.30 7.07 -0.48
N VAL A 119 -4.31 7.29 -1.35
CA VAL A 119 -2.90 6.98 -1.10
C VAL A 119 -2.22 8.25 -0.60
N ILE A 120 -1.74 8.24 0.65
CA ILE A 120 -1.09 9.37 1.32
C ILE A 120 0.41 9.15 1.36
N VAL A 121 1.18 10.09 0.81
CA VAL A 121 2.64 10.03 0.68
C VAL A 121 3.28 11.28 1.30
N PRO A 122 3.68 11.25 2.58
CA PRO A 122 4.41 12.35 3.21
C PRO A 122 5.71 12.68 2.47
N THR A 123 5.91 13.97 2.20
CA THR A 123 7.14 14.55 1.65
C THR A 123 7.95 15.27 2.73
N SER A 124 7.29 15.80 3.76
CA SER A 124 7.88 16.27 5.02
C SER A 124 6.91 16.07 6.18
N GLY A 125 7.43 16.13 7.41
CA GLY A 125 6.63 15.92 8.63
C GLY A 125 6.06 14.51 8.73
N THR A 126 5.06 14.35 9.59
CA THR A 126 4.43 13.07 9.89
C THR A 126 2.93 13.14 9.68
N VAL A 127 2.38 12.14 8.99
CA VAL A 127 0.94 11.89 8.91
C VAL A 127 0.63 10.55 9.58
N ARG A 128 -0.31 10.53 10.50
CA ARG A 128 -0.73 9.33 11.22
C ARG A 128 -2.10 8.89 10.77
N ILE A 129 -2.21 7.61 10.43
CA ILE A 129 -3.46 6.96 10.11
C ILE A 129 -3.91 6.14 11.32
N VAL A 130 -5.15 6.33 11.76
CA VAL A 130 -5.83 5.46 12.72
C VAL A 130 -7.11 4.93 12.11
N ALA A 131 -7.17 3.63 11.85
CA ALA A 131 -8.37 2.97 11.35
C ALA A 131 -8.42 1.50 11.78
N ALA A 132 -9.63 0.95 11.95
CA ALA A 132 -9.86 -0.42 12.40
C ALA A 132 -9.05 -0.84 13.65
N GLY A 133 -8.87 0.11 14.59
CA GLY A 133 -8.12 -0.09 15.83
C GLY A 133 -6.60 -0.21 15.67
N VAL A 134 -6.06 0.07 14.48
CA VAL A 134 -4.62 0.10 14.20
C VAL A 134 -4.18 1.54 13.97
N ARG A 135 -2.94 1.84 14.37
CA ARG A 135 -2.28 3.13 14.19
C ARG A 135 -1.00 2.94 13.39
N HIS A 136 -0.79 3.78 12.38
CA HIS A 136 0.44 3.85 11.60
C HIS A 136 0.91 5.31 11.49
N ASP A 137 2.17 5.56 11.83
CA ASP A 137 2.80 6.88 11.69
C ASP A 137 3.63 6.84 10.40
N LEU A 138 3.30 7.73 9.45
CA LEU A 138 3.92 7.81 8.13
C LEU A 138 4.85 9.03 8.10
N SER A 139 6.13 8.77 7.85
CA SER A 139 7.15 9.79 7.58
C SER A 139 7.65 9.64 6.13
N PRO A 140 8.44 10.59 5.59
CA PRO A 140 8.96 10.49 4.24
C PRO A 140 9.67 9.15 3.98
N GLY A 141 9.29 8.48 2.90
CA GLY A 141 9.73 7.12 2.58
C GLY A 141 8.69 6.04 2.92
N LEU A 142 7.66 6.36 3.70
CA LEU A 142 6.48 5.52 3.87
C LEU A 142 5.28 6.14 3.15
N ALA A 143 4.32 5.32 2.77
CA ALA A 143 2.98 5.76 2.41
C ALA A 143 1.94 4.87 3.05
N GLY A 144 0.74 5.40 3.18
CA GLY A 144 -0.42 4.62 3.60
C GLY A 144 -1.58 4.78 2.64
N ALA A 145 -2.53 3.86 2.69
CA ALA A 145 -3.81 4.05 2.04
C ALA A 145 -4.99 3.77 2.96
N VAL A 146 -6.05 4.57 2.77
CA VAL A 146 -7.36 4.39 3.40
C VAL A 146 -8.43 4.35 2.33
N SER A 147 -9.42 3.46 2.52
CA SER A 147 -10.64 3.47 1.70
C SER A 147 -11.60 4.52 2.23
N MET A 148 -12.22 5.27 1.31
CA MET A 148 -13.32 6.19 1.63
C MET A 148 -14.62 5.44 2.00
N GLU A 149 -14.69 4.12 1.79
CA GLU A 149 -15.81 3.25 2.19
C GLU A 149 -15.78 2.87 3.68
N ARG A 150 -14.92 3.49 4.49
CA ARG A 150 -14.69 3.15 5.91
C ARG A 150 -14.45 4.38 6.76
N GLY A 151 -14.74 4.28 8.06
CA GLY A 151 -14.31 5.27 9.04
C GLY A 151 -12.80 5.22 9.30
N PHE A 152 -12.17 6.39 9.38
CA PHE A 152 -10.76 6.54 9.71
C PHE A 152 -10.47 7.92 10.32
N ARG A 153 -9.32 8.04 10.98
CA ARG A 153 -8.74 9.30 11.44
C ARG A 153 -7.38 9.51 10.81
N LEU A 154 -7.13 10.71 10.30
CA LEU A 154 -5.82 11.18 9.87
C LEU A 154 -5.40 12.33 10.79
N GLU A 155 -4.25 12.20 11.43
CA GLU A 155 -3.65 13.26 12.24
C GLU A 155 -2.36 13.71 11.58
N GLN A 156 -2.12 15.00 11.47
CA GLN A 156 -0.87 15.51 10.92
C GLN A 156 -0.22 16.52 11.87
N ASP A 157 1.10 16.57 11.84
CA ASP A 157 1.88 17.55 12.60
C ASP A 157 1.93 18.91 11.89
N ALA A 158 2.56 19.90 12.53
CA ALA A 158 2.61 21.28 12.03
C ALA A 158 3.55 21.50 10.82
N HIS A 159 4.23 20.45 10.36
CA HIS A 159 5.20 20.52 9.26
C HIS A 159 4.88 19.50 8.16
N ALA A 160 3.65 18.98 8.18
CA ALA A 160 3.22 17.95 7.26
C ALA A 160 3.01 18.53 5.86
N HIS A 161 3.75 17.96 4.92
CA HIS A 161 3.53 18.12 3.48
C HIS A 161 3.35 16.72 2.93
N ALA A 162 2.32 16.48 2.12
CA ALA A 162 2.16 15.20 1.44
C ALA A 162 1.50 15.33 0.08
N LEU A 163 1.70 14.29 -0.73
CA LEU A 163 0.90 14.03 -1.91
C LEU A 163 -0.22 13.05 -1.55
N VAL A 164 -1.45 13.33 -1.98
CA VAL A 164 -2.60 12.44 -1.83
C VAL A 164 -3.15 12.10 -3.20
N LEU A 165 -2.98 10.84 -3.61
CA LEU A 165 -3.55 10.30 -4.84
C LEU A 165 -4.87 9.59 -4.52
N SER A 166 -5.94 10.03 -5.18
CA SER A 166 -7.27 9.43 -5.12
C SER A 166 -7.44 8.49 -6.30
N LEU A 167 -7.48 7.19 -6.02
CA LEU A 167 -7.60 6.14 -7.05
C LEU A 167 -9.06 5.68 -7.18
N PRO A 168 -9.64 5.72 -8.39
CA PRO A 168 -10.97 5.15 -8.62
C PRO A 168 -11.02 3.65 -8.31
N ARG A 169 -12.14 3.14 -7.81
CA ARG A 169 -12.32 1.71 -7.46
C ARG A 169 -11.94 0.73 -8.55
N ALA A 170 -12.11 1.10 -9.82
CA ALA A 170 -11.69 0.27 -10.95
C ALA A 170 -10.17 -0.01 -10.99
N TRP A 171 -9.35 0.85 -10.40
CA TRP A 171 -7.88 0.76 -10.47
C TRP A 171 -7.25 0.04 -9.27
N TRP A 172 -8.01 -0.24 -8.20
CA TRP A 172 -7.47 -0.78 -6.95
C TRP A 172 -8.13 -2.10 -6.45
N ARG A 173 -8.76 -2.91 -7.32
CA ARG A 173 -9.54 -4.08 -6.89
C ARG A 173 -8.75 -5.25 -6.29
N THR A 174 -8.77 -5.36 -4.96
CA THR A 174 -8.59 -6.59 -4.16
C THR A 174 -9.28 -6.43 -2.79
N GLU A 175 -10.53 -6.90 -2.65
CA GLU A 175 -11.35 -6.81 -1.41
C GLU A 175 -11.49 -5.40 -0.79
N PRO A 176 -12.45 -5.14 0.11
CA PRO A 176 -12.43 -3.92 0.91
C PRO A 176 -11.13 -3.86 1.73
N ILE A 177 -10.40 -2.74 1.63
CA ILE A 177 -9.26 -2.47 2.51
C ILE A 177 -9.83 -2.11 3.88
N ASP A 178 -10.12 -3.12 4.68
CA ASP A 178 -10.67 -2.97 6.03
C ASP A 178 -9.64 -2.41 7.02
N ARG A 179 -8.36 -2.36 6.65
CA ARG A 179 -7.26 -1.80 7.45
C ARG A 179 -6.33 -0.97 6.57
N PRO A 180 -5.69 0.08 7.08
CA PRO A 180 -4.76 0.86 6.28
C PRO A 180 -3.69 -0.02 5.66
N ALA A 181 -3.48 0.11 4.36
CA ALA A 181 -2.29 -0.45 3.71
C ALA A 181 -1.10 0.47 4.03
N VAL A 182 0.09 -0.09 4.22
CA VAL A 182 1.32 0.70 4.43
C VAL A 182 2.41 0.15 3.54
N TRP A 183 3.06 1.05 2.81
CA TRP A 183 4.09 0.77 1.83
C TRP A 183 5.42 1.40 2.25
N ASP A 184 6.51 0.63 2.16
CA ASP A 184 7.86 1.19 2.07
C ASP A 184 8.06 1.69 0.63
N LEU A 185 8.20 3.01 0.50
CA LEU A 185 8.43 3.72 -0.76
C LEU A 185 9.87 4.24 -0.88
N ALA A 186 10.75 3.94 0.06
CA ALA A 186 12.12 4.43 0.03
C ALA A 186 12.95 3.78 -1.08
N ARG A 187 12.55 2.62 -1.59
CA ARG A 187 13.31 1.82 -2.57
C ARG A 187 12.42 1.13 -3.60
N GLY A 188 13.04 0.66 -4.68
CA GLY A 188 12.40 -0.19 -5.69
C GLY A 188 11.20 0.50 -6.37
N PRO A 189 10.12 -0.25 -6.70
CA PRO A 189 8.93 0.29 -7.34
C PRO A 189 8.27 1.45 -6.58
N GLY A 190 8.35 1.43 -5.24
CA GLY A 190 7.81 2.50 -4.40
C GLY A 190 8.54 3.83 -4.60
N ALA A 191 9.86 3.82 -4.73
CA ALA A 191 10.64 5.02 -5.03
C ALA A 191 10.29 5.60 -6.42
N VAL A 192 10.06 4.72 -7.41
CA VAL A 192 9.60 5.11 -8.75
C VAL A 192 8.21 5.74 -8.68
N PHE A 193 7.27 5.13 -7.94
CA PHE A 193 5.93 5.68 -7.71
C PHE A 193 5.98 7.10 -7.13
N VAL A 194 6.77 7.34 -6.07
CA VAL A 194 6.90 8.68 -5.47
C VAL A 194 7.50 9.68 -6.45
N ALA A 195 8.53 9.29 -7.20
CA ALA A 195 9.14 10.15 -8.21
C ALA A 195 8.14 10.56 -9.30
N MET A 196 7.30 9.62 -9.76
CA MET A 196 6.24 9.90 -10.72
C MET A 196 5.22 10.87 -10.14
N LEU A 197 4.72 10.66 -8.92
CA LEU A 197 3.74 11.57 -8.32
C LEU A 197 4.27 13.00 -8.14
N ARG A 198 5.53 13.13 -7.70
CA ARG A 198 6.19 14.43 -7.58
C ARG A 198 6.29 15.14 -8.93
N GLN A 199 6.66 14.40 -9.98
CA GLN A 199 6.76 14.99 -11.32
C GLN A 199 5.39 15.36 -11.89
N ILE A 200 4.37 14.52 -11.69
CA ILE A 200 2.99 14.85 -12.09
C ILE A 200 2.52 16.14 -11.38
N ALA A 201 2.77 16.27 -10.08
CA ALA A 201 2.42 17.46 -9.32
C ALA A 201 3.19 18.71 -9.78
N ALA A 202 4.48 18.57 -10.15
CA ALA A 202 5.32 19.66 -10.64
C ALA A 202 4.85 20.17 -12.02
N GLU A 203 4.52 19.25 -12.92
CA GLU A 203 4.10 19.54 -14.31
C GLU A 203 2.60 19.84 -14.45
N ARG A 204 1.88 20.06 -13.34
CA ARG A 204 0.42 20.24 -13.31
C ARG A 204 -0.12 21.32 -14.24
N ALA A 205 0.67 22.36 -14.53
CA ALA A 205 0.29 23.47 -15.40
C ALA A 205 0.33 23.09 -16.88
N ASP A 206 1.17 22.11 -17.24
CA ASP A 206 1.44 21.69 -18.62
C ASP A 206 0.79 20.35 -18.97
N LEU A 207 0.28 19.62 -17.96
CA LEU A 207 -0.50 18.40 -18.14
C LEU A 207 -1.98 18.72 -18.38
N ASP A 208 -2.47 18.44 -19.58
CA ASP A 208 -3.91 18.38 -19.84
C ASP A 208 -4.57 17.19 -19.13
N ALA A 209 -5.90 17.13 -19.18
CA ALA A 209 -6.67 16.12 -18.46
C ALA A 209 -6.33 14.68 -18.87
N ASP A 210 -6.09 14.43 -20.16
CA ASP A 210 -5.78 13.08 -20.66
C ASP A 210 -4.35 12.67 -20.29
N SER A 211 -3.39 13.58 -20.42
CA SER A 211 -1.99 13.36 -20.04
C SER A 211 -1.85 13.15 -18.53
N PHE A 212 -2.55 13.95 -17.72
CA PHE A 212 -2.65 13.77 -16.27
C PHE A 212 -3.20 12.38 -15.93
N ARG A 213 -4.34 12.00 -16.54
CA ARG A 213 -4.96 10.69 -16.32
C ARG A 213 -3.98 9.55 -16.64
N ARG A 214 -3.35 9.57 -17.82
CA ARG A 214 -2.38 8.53 -18.24
C ARG A 214 -1.16 8.47 -17.34
N ALA A 215 -0.63 9.62 -16.90
CA ALA A 215 0.51 9.66 -16.01
C ALA A 215 0.18 9.04 -14.64
N CYS A 216 -0.99 9.36 -14.09
CA CYS A 216 -1.49 8.72 -12.87
C CYS A 216 -1.79 7.22 -13.06
N GLU A 217 -2.31 6.79 -14.20
CA GLU A 217 -2.49 5.37 -14.53
C GLU A 217 -1.14 4.65 -14.50
N ALA A 218 -0.13 5.22 -15.14
CA ALA A 218 1.23 4.68 -15.13
C ALA A 218 1.80 4.61 -13.70
N ALA A 219 1.58 5.65 -12.89
CA ALA A 219 1.99 5.64 -11.48
C ALA A 219 1.26 4.53 -10.70
N ALA A 220 -0.04 4.37 -10.89
CA ALA A 220 -0.84 3.34 -10.22
C ALA A 220 -0.42 1.90 -10.59
N LEU A 221 0.21 1.69 -11.76
CA LEU A 221 0.77 0.39 -12.15
C LEU A 221 2.02 0.01 -11.36
N VAL A 222 2.82 1.00 -10.93
CA VAL A 222 4.04 0.79 -10.14
C VAL A 222 3.82 0.94 -8.63
N LEU A 223 2.65 1.45 -8.22
CA LEU A 223 2.23 1.41 -6.81
C LEU A 223 2.32 -0.04 -6.32
N PRO A 224 3.07 -0.33 -5.24
CA PRO A 224 3.25 -1.70 -4.79
C PRO A 224 1.89 -2.34 -4.47
N ARG A 225 1.50 -3.36 -5.23
CA ARG A 225 0.23 -4.08 -4.99
C ARG A 225 0.43 -5.13 -3.91
N GLY A 226 -0.47 -5.16 -2.93
CA GLY A 226 -0.47 -6.17 -1.87
C GLY A 226 0.37 -5.83 -0.63
N ALA A 227 0.59 -4.55 -0.30
CA ALA A 227 1.27 -4.24 0.96
C ALA A 227 0.31 -3.99 2.13
N GLN A 228 -0.14 -5.07 2.77
CA GLN A 228 0.42 -5.20 4.11
C GLN A 228 1.89 -5.44 3.84
N VAL A 229 2.80 -4.59 4.36
CA VAL A 229 4.13 -5.06 4.76
C VAL A 229 4.06 -6.57 4.96
N ASP A 230 4.69 -7.37 4.10
CA ASP A 230 4.66 -8.83 4.27
C ASP A 230 5.39 -9.09 5.57
N LEU A 231 4.61 -9.04 6.65
CA LEU A 231 5.07 -9.07 8.01
C LEU A 231 5.85 -10.36 8.21
N THR A 232 5.45 -11.41 7.50
CA THR A 232 6.16 -12.68 7.46
C THR A 232 7.49 -12.54 6.75
N ALA A 233 7.57 -11.96 5.55
CA ALA A 233 8.85 -11.78 4.84
C ALA A 233 9.83 -10.84 5.57
N GLN A 234 9.33 -9.73 6.14
CA GLN A 234 10.15 -8.83 6.95
C GLN A 234 10.60 -9.51 8.24
N ALA A 235 9.69 -10.23 8.91
CA ALA A 235 10.07 -11.04 10.05
C ALA A 235 11.12 -12.08 9.67
N LEU A 236 10.96 -12.80 8.55
CA LEU A 236 11.93 -13.78 8.07
C LEU A 236 13.29 -13.15 7.74
N ALA A 237 13.33 -11.94 7.19
CA ALA A 237 14.58 -11.22 6.92
C ALA A 237 15.31 -10.87 8.23
N LEU A 238 14.61 -10.26 9.19
CA LEU A 238 15.18 -9.93 10.50
C LEU A 238 15.59 -11.20 11.27
N ILE A 239 14.75 -12.24 11.25
CA ILE A 239 15.10 -13.54 11.81
C ILE A 239 16.34 -14.11 11.13
N ARG A 240 16.48 -13.96 9.81
CA ARG A 240 17.68 -14.42 9.09
C ARG A 240 18.95 -13.77 9.60
N GLU A 241 18.88 -12.46 9.80
CA GLU A 241 20.01 -11.60 10.15
C GLU A 241 20.41 -11.72 11.64
N HIS A 242 19.43 -11.84 12.54
CA HIS A 242 19.67 -11.69 13.97
C HIS A 242 19.52 -12.98 14.81
N SER A 243 19.07 -14.10 14.23
CA SER A 243 18.76 -15.32 14.99
C SER A 243 19.94 -15.91 15.78
N ASP A 244 21.18 -15.62 15.37
CA ASP A 244 22.39 -16.11 16.06
C ASP A 244 22.58 -15.48 17.45
N SER A 245 21.96 -14.33 17.72
CA SER A 245 21.96 -13.74 19.06
C SER A 245 20.97 -14.50 19.97
N PRO A 246 21.39 -14.97 21.16
CA PRO A 246 20.48 -15.58 22.14
C PRO A 246 19.38 -14.63 22.63
N ASP A 247 19.68 -13.33 22.68
CA ASP A 247 18.75 -12.30 23.15
C ASP A 247 17.69 -11.93 22.10
N PHE A 248 17.89 -12.33 20.84
CA PHE A 248 16.91 -12.13 19.79
C PHE A 248 15.72 -13.09 19.96
N GLY A 249 14.55 -12.53 20.28
CA GLY A 249 13.31 -13.28 20.47
C GLY A 249 12.11 -12.56 19.86
N PRO A 250 10.89 -13.10 20.02
CA PRO A 250 9.68 -12.48 19.47
C PRO A 250 9.45 -11.02 19.92
N ALA A 251 9.88 -10.67 21.14
CA ALA A 251 9.78 -9.31 21.66
C ALA A 251 10.71 -8.35 20.90
N GLU A 252 11.97 -8.75 20.70
CA GLU A 252 12.95 -7.95 19.95
C GLU A 252 12.54 -7.83 18.48
N LEU A 253 12.10 -8.93 17.86
CA LEU A 253 11.54 -8.93 16.52
C LEU A 253 10.37 -7.94 16.39
N ALA A 254 9.47 -7.89 17.38
CA ALA A 254 8.36 -6.94 17.39
C ALA A 254 8.86 -5.49 17.51
N CYS A 255 9.83 -5.24 18.38
CA CYS A 255 10.47 -3.93 18.55
C CYS A 255 11.05 -3.43 17.22
N MET A 256 11.84 -4.27 16.53
CA MET A 256 12.47 -3.94 15.25
C MET A 256 11.47 -3.71 14.12
N LEU A 257 10.32 -4.39 14.15
CA LEU A 257 9.24 -4.20 13.19
C LEU A 257 8.36 -2.96 13.51
N GLY A 258 8.49 -2.38 14.71
CA GLY A 258 7.63 -1.27 15.18
C GLY A 258 6.26 -1.74 15.68
N TRP A 259 6.13 -3.00 16.13
CA TRP A 259 4.88 -3.60 16.58
C TRP A 259 4.91 -3.92 18.07
N SER A 260 3.75 -3.89 18.73
CA SER A 260 3.64 -4.56 20.03
C SER A 260 3.77 -6.08 19.83
N LEU A 261 4.36 -6.79 20.79
CA LEU A 261 4.48 -8.25 20.75
C LEU A 261 3.12 -8.94 20.52
N ARG A 262 2.07 -8.46 21.20
CA ARG A 262 0.70 -8.99 21.06
C ARG A 262 0.16 -8.80 19.65
N SER A 263 0.40 -7.65 19.04
CA SER A 263 -0.05 -7.34 17.67
C SER A 263 0.69 -8.20 16.65
N LEU A 264 2.02 -8.34 16.79
CA LEU A 264 2.84 -9.19 15.92
C LEU A 264 2.35 -10.64 15.97
N GLN A 265 2.22 -11.20 17.17
CA GLN A 265 1.78 -12.59 17.36
C GLN A 265 0.37 -12.81 16.79
N LYS A 266 -0.56 -11.88 16.99
CA LYS A 266 -1.92 -11.97 16.42
C LYS A 266 -1.87 -11.97 14.90
N ALA A 267 -1.12 -11.06 14.29
CA ALA A 267 -1.04 -10.92 12.84
C ALA A 267 -0.35 -12.12 12.18
N MET A 268 0.79 -12.58 12.71
CA MET A 268 1.48 -13.76 12.20
C MET A 268 0.65 -15.03 12.35
N ARG A 269 -0.07 -15.20 13.46
CA ARG A 269 -0.96 -16.35 13.65
C ARG A 269 -2.10 -16.39 12.65
N LEU A 270 -2.67 -15.24 12.28
CA LEU A 270 -3.68 -15.15 11.22
C LEU A 270 -3.11 -15.56 9.86
N ALA A 271 -1.81 -15.33 9.64
CA ALA A 271 -1.08 -15.78 8.47
C ALA A 271 -0.55 -17.23 8.56
N GLY A 272 -0.90 -17.98 9.62
CA GLY A 272 -0.46 -19.37 9.81
C GLY A 272 0.97 -19.53 10.35
N HIS A 273 1.58 -18.45 10.87
CA HIS A 273 2.95 -18.44 11.36
C HIS A 273 3.05 -18.20 12.86
N ALA A 274 4.11 -18.72 13.48
CA ALA A 274 4.47 -18.49 14.87
C ALA A 274 5.90 -17.92 14.97
N PRO A 275 6.09 -16.66 15.39
CA PRO A 275 7.41 -16.02 15.36
C PRO A 275 8.47 -16.77 16.19
N ALA A 276 8.11 -17.31 17.35
CA ALA A 276 9.03 -18.10 18.17
C ALA A 276 9.51 -19.38 17.46
N GLU A 277 8.61 -20.04 16.72
CA GLU A 277 8.95 -21.26 15.98
C GLU A 277 9.82 -20.93 14.78
N MET A 278 9.51 -19.85 14.04
CA MET A 278 10.35 -19.39 12.92
C MET A 278 11.78 -19.07 13.37
N ILE A 279 11.95 -18.38 14.51
CA ILE A 279 13.28 -18.13 15.09
C ILE A 279 13.97 -19.45 15.43
N ARG A 280 13.26 -20.38 16.05
CA ARG A 280 13.82 -21.69 16.42
C ARG A 280 14.26 -22.50 15.20
N THR A 281 13.41 -22.61 14.19
CA THR A 281 13.74 -23.29 12.91
C THR A 281 14.98 -22.69 12.30
N GLN A 282 15.05 -21.36 12.25
CA GLN A 282 16.20 -20.66 11.70
C GLN A 282 17.51 -21.00 12.42
N ARG A 283 17.48 -20.98 13.75
CA ARG A 283 18.64 -21.34 14.58
C ARG A 283 19.08 -22.79 14.35
N LEU A 284 18.13 -23.70 14.13
CA LEU A 284 18.43 -25.11 13.83
C LEU A 284 19.07 -25.27 12.45
N GLU A 285 18.57 -24.58 11.43
CA GLU A 285 19.18 -24.56 10.10
C GLU A 285 20.61 -24.02 10.13
N ARG A 286 20.85 -22.95 10.91
CA ARG A 286 22.20 -22.41 11.14
C ARG A 286 23.12 -23.40 11.82
N ALA A 287 22.63 -24.05 12.87
CA ALA A 287 23.39 -25.08 13.57
C ALA A 287 23.72 -26.25 12.65
N ALA A 288 22.78 -26.71 11.82
CA ALA A 288 23.01 -27.78 10.85
C ALA A 288 24.08 -27.38 9.82
N SER A 289 24.00 -26.16 9.28
CA SER A 289 25.00 -25.62 8.37
C SER A 289 26.39 -25.58 9.02
N ARG A 290 26.50 -25.09 10.26
CA ARG A 290 27.77 -25.07 11.01
C ARG A 290 28.29 -26.48 11.31
N LEU A 291 27.42 -27.44 11.59
CA LEU A 291 27.84 -28.82 11.85
C LEU A 291 28.39 -29.52 10.60
N GLY A 292 27.95 -29.12 9.41
CA GLY A 292 28.47 -29.63 8.13
C GLY A 292 29.66 -28.86 7.55
N ASP A 293 30.01 -27.71 8.13
CA ASP A 293 31.11 -26.88 7.65
C ASP A 293 32.47 -27.39 8.19
N PRO A 294 33.44 -27.74 7.31
CA PRO A 294 34.79 -28.12 7.72
C PRO A 294 35.48 -27.14 8.68
N GLY A 295 35.19 -25.84 8.56
CA GLY A 295 35.74 -24.79 9.43
C GLY A 295 35.30 -24.90 10.90
N TRP A 296 34.23 -25.64 11.18
CA TRP A 296 33.67 -25.82 12.52
C TRP A 296 33.96 -27.20 13.13
N ARG A 297 34.75 -28.07 12.48
CA ARG A 297 35.03 -29.43 12.97
C ARG A 297 35.62 -29.48 14.38
N ALA A 298 36.49 -28.53 14.72
CA ALA A 298 37.11 -28.43 16.04
C ALA A 298 36.16 -27.90 17.13
N SER A 299 35.03 -27.27 16.76
CA SER A 299 34.08 -26.70 17.70
C SER A 299 33.21 -27.79 18.34
N THR A 300 33.01 -27.72 19.65
CA THR A 300 32.10 -28.63 20.35
C THR A 300 30.65 -28.40 19.91
N VAL A 301 29.79 -29.41 20.07
CA VAL A 301 28.33 -29.26 19.83
C VAL A 301 27.74 -28.14 20.69
N GLY A 302 28.22 -28.00 21.93
CA GLY A 302 27.83 -26.90 22.82
C GLY A 302 28.18 -25.52 22.27
N HIS A 303 29.37 -25.37 21.68
CA HIS A 303 29.78 -24.12 21.05
C HIS A 303 28.92 -23.79 19.82
N VAL A 304 28.64 -24.79 18.96
CA VAL A 304 27.75 -24.60 17.80
C VAL A 304 26.34 -24.20 18.21
N ALA A 305 25.80 -24.81 19.27
CA ALA A 305 24.50 -24.46 19.81
C ALA A 305 24.46 -22.98 20.24
N HIS A 306 25.46 -22.55 21.02
CA HIS A 306 25.56 -21.18 21.50
C HIS A 306 25.73 -20.17 20.35
N ALA A 307 26.63 -20.45 19.40
CA ALA A 307 26.87 -19.59 18.24
C ALA A 307 25.64 -19.49 17.32
N SER A 308 24.72 -20.44 17.40
CA SER A 308 23.45 -20.44 16.65
C SER A 308 22.29 -19.87 17.48
N GLY A 309 22.57 -19.17 18.58
CA GLY A 309 21.57 -18.46 19.37
C GLY A 309 20.80 -19.30 20.39
N PHE A 310 21.22 -20.54 20.69
CA PHE A 310 20.61 -21.31 21.77
C PHE A 310 21.25 -20.96 23.13
N GLY A 311 20.41 -20.57 24.10
CA GLY A 311 20.85 -20.33 25.49
C GLY A 311 21.07 -21.59 26.32
N SER A 312 20.69 -22.77 25.82
CA SER A 312 20.83 -24.05 26.55
C SER A 312 21.10 -25.21 25.59
N LEU A 313 22.13 -26.00 25.91
CA LEU A 313 22.49 -27.21 25.16
C LEU A 313 21.39 -28.28 25.23
N THR A 314 20.71 -28.41 26.37
CA THR A 314 19.59 -29.35 26.52
C THR A 314 18.42 -28.98 25.61
N ALA A 315 18.06 -27.69 25.58
CA ALA A 315 16.99 -27.20 24.70
C ALA A 315 17.35 -27.39 23.23
N PHE A 316 18.61 -27.11 22.86
CA PHE A 316 19.14 -27.33 21.52
C PHE A 316 19.03 -28.80 21.10
N ASN A 317 19.55 -29.74 21.89
CA ASN A 317 19.55 -31.17 21.54
C ASN A 317 18.14 -31.70 21.31
N THR A 318 17.19 -31.35 22.18
CA THR A 318 15.78 -31.72 22.03
C THR A 318 15.17 -31.13 20.76
N ALA A 319 15.40 -29.83 20.50
CA ALA A 319 14.93 -29.15 19.31
C ALA A 319 15.49 -29.76 18.02
N PHE A 320 16.80 -29.97 17.98
CA PHE A 320 17.51 -30.47 16.81
C PHE A 320 17.05 -31.87 16.46
N ARG A 321 16.95 -32.77 17.45
CA ARG A 321 16.44 -34.13 17.23
C ARG A 321 14.99 -34.13 16.76
N SER A 322 14.16 -33.25 17.31
CA SER A 322 12.75 -33.14 16.88
C SER A 322 12.63 -32.65 15.44
N HIS A 323 13.54 -31.79 14.98
CA HIS A 323 13.45 -31.15 13.66
C HIS A 323 14.16 -31.94 12.55
N LEU A 324 15.33 -32.52 12.85
CA LEU A 324 16.18 -33.22 11.88
C LEU A 324 16.22 -34.74 12.08
N GLY A 325 15.47 -35.29 13.05
CA GLY A 325 15.32 -36.73 13.28
C GLY A 325 16.51 -37.43 13.92
N CYS A 326 17.65 -36.75 14.10
CA CYS A 326 18.87 -37.31 14.70
C CYS A 326 19.52 -36.33 15.69
N SER A 327 20.46 -36.81 16.51
CA SER A 327 21.22 -35.93 17.40
C SER A 327 22.25 -35.09 16.62
N PRO A 328 22.66 -33.91 17.14
CA PRO A 328 23.68 -33.08 16.49
C PRO A 328 25.02 -33.80 16.23
N THR A 329 25.43 -34.68 17.14
CA THR A 329 26.66 -35.48 16.99
C THR A 329 26.52 -36.49 15.86
N GLN A 330 25.37 -37.17 15.75
CA GLN A 330 25.09 -38.09 14.65
C GLN A 330 25.03 -37.34 13.33
N PHE A 331 24.34 -36.19 13.28
CA PHE A 331 24.28 -35.35 12.09
C PHE A 331 25.69 -35.00 11.61
N ARG A 332 26.55 -34.49 12.50
CA ARG A 332 27.95 -34.16 12.18
C ARG A 332 28.72 -35.35 11.59
N ALA A 333 28.57 -36.54 12.16
CA ALA A 333 29.24 -37.74 11.65
C ALA A 333 28.75 -38.19 10.25
N THR A 334 27.58 -37.72 9.82
CA THR A 334 27.02 -38.05 8.48
C THR A 334 27.34 -37.03 7.40
N VAL A 335 27.54 -35.75 7.75
CA VAL A 335 27.76 -34.66 6.77
C VAL A 335 29.20 -34.15 6.73
N GLY A 336 30.01 -34.42 7.75
CA GLY A 336 31.41 -33.98 7.87
C GLY A 336 32.39 -35.13 7.78
#